data_AF-A0A4S2FCW1-F1
#
_entry.id   AF-A0A4S2FCW1-F1
#
_cell.length_a   1.000
_cell.length_b   1.000
_cell.length_c   1.000
_cell.angle_alpha   90.00
_cell.angle_beta   90.00
_cell.angle_gamma   90.00
#
_symmetry.space_group_name_H-M   'P 1'
#
loop_
_entity.id
_entity.type
_entity.pdbx_description
1 polymer ?
#
loop_
_entity_poly.entity_id
_entity_poly.type
_entity_poly.pdbx_seq_one_letter_code
_entity_poly.pdbx_strand_id
1 'polypeptide(L)'
;MKWLQGRFKYAWQGVTNGIMKDKSIRFQFIGGLLAFFAAAILRCSVWEWLWILLCVTLVIVAETFNSCIERCVDYISLERDPRAGLIKDMAAAAVMIVCGFAFVSAIVIMVPKLIG
;
A
#
# COMPACT_ATOMS: atom_id res chain seq x y z
N MET A 1 23.06 -15.89 12.74
CA MET A 1 22.47 -15.37 11.47
C MET A 1 21.36 -16.23 10.84
N LYS A 2 21.22 -17.53 11.14
CA LYS A 2 20.13 -18.38 10.57
C LYS A 2 18.71 -17.96 11.00
N TRP A 3 18.53 -17.34 12.16
CA TRP A 3 17.22 -16.87 12.65
C TRP A 3 16.67 -15.64 11.90
N LEU A 4 17.54 -14.76 11.40
CA LEU A 4 17.14 -13.60 10.60
C LEU A 4 16.63 -14.06 9.23
N GLN A 5 17.36 -14.98 8.59
CA GLN A 5 16.97 -15.55 7.30
C GLN A 5 15.59 -16.23 7.36
N GLY A 6 15.27 -16.90 8.48
CA GLY A 6 13.94 -17.43 8.73
C GLY A 6 12.85 -16.35 8.75
N ARG A 7 13.05 -15.27 9.53
CA ARG A 7 12.06 -14.17 9.65
C ARG A 7 11.83 -13.41 8.34
N PHE A 8 12.89 -13.13 7.58
CA PHE A 8 12.74 -12.51 6.25
C PHE A 8 12.01 -13.41 5.26
N LYS A 9 12.26 -14.73 5.31
CA LYS A 9 11.52 -15.70 4.49
C LYS A 9 10.04 -15.74 4.85
N TYR A 10 9.69 -15.72 6.14
CA TYR A 10 8.28 -15.68 6.57
C TYR A 10 7.60 -14.34 6.23
N ALA A 11 8.30 -13.22 6.40
CA ALA A 11 7.79 -11.92 5.97
C ALA A 11 7.55 -11.88 4.45
N TRP A 12 8.51 -12.36 3.66
CA TRP A 12 8.38 -12.45 2.21
C TRP A 12 7.23 -13.37 1.78
N GLN A 13 7.09 -14.54 2.40
CA GLN A 13 5.95 -15.43 2.16
C GLN A 13 4.61 -14.81 2.55
N GLY A 14 4.57 -14.01 3.63
CA GLY A 14 3.39 -13.25 4.04
C GLY A 14 2.98 -12.23 2.97
N VAL A 15 3.96 -11.51 2.40
CA VAL A 15 3.71 -10.57 1.30
C VAL A 15 3.26 -11.28 0.03
N THR A 16 3.95 -12.36 -0.38
CA THR A 16 3.60 -13.03 -1.65
C THR A 16 2.28 -13.81 -1.56
N ASN A 17 1.99 -14.47 -0.44
CA ASN A 17 0.80 -15.32 -0.30
C ASN A 17 -0.43 -14.57 0.19
N GLY A 18 -0.25 -13.55 1.05
CA GLY A 18 -1.35 -12.79 1.66
C GLY A 18 -1.73 -11.53 0.89
N ILE A 19 -0.74 -10.79 0.39
CA ILE A 19 -0.94 -9.46 -0.19
C ILE A 19 -1.10 -9.60 -1.72
N MET A 20 -0.17 -10.21 -2.45
CA MET A 20 -0.21 -10.20 -3.93
C MET A 20 -1.42 -10.89 -4.61
N LYS A 21 -2.28 -11.61 -3.88
CA LYS A 21 -3.50 -12.22 -4.43
C LYS A 21 -4.67 -11.24 -4.56
N ASP A 22 -4.63 -10.10 -3.88
CA ASP A 22 -5.73 -9.14 -3.89
C ASP A 22 -5.74 -8.24 -5.14
N LYS A 23 -6.94 -7.86 -5.61
CA LYS A 23 -7.10 -6.97 -6.76
C LYS A 23 -6.66 -5.56 -6.43
N SER A 24 -6.95 -5.08 -5.22
CA SER A 24 -6.56 -3.74 -4.74
C SER A 24 -5.05 -3.51 -4.82
N ILE A 25 -4.28 -4.54 -4.49
CA ILE A 25 -2.81 -4.51 -4.52
C ILE A 25 -2.26 -4.42 -5.94
N ARG A 26 -2.92 -5.05 -6.93
CA ARG A 26 -2.51 -4.90 -8.33
C ARG A 26 -2.67 -3.47 -8.81
N PHE A 27 -3.77 -2.81 -8.45
CA PHE A 27 -3.98 -1.41 -8.78
C PHE A 27 -2.95 -0.49 -8.13
N GLN A 28 -2.66 -0.71 -6.84
CA GLN A 28 -1.63 0.05 -6.13
C GLN A 28 -0.23 -0.18 -6.69
N PHE A 29 0.11 -1.41 -7.07
CA PHE A 29 1.40 -1.74 -7.69
C PHE A 29 1.57 -1.05 -9.05
N ILE A 30 0.52 -1.06 -9.89
CA ILE A 30 0.52 -0.32 -11.16
C ILE A 30 0.69 1.18 -10.90
N GLY A 31 -0.03 1.75 -9.93
CA GLY A 31 0.10 3.15 -9.55
C GLY A 31 1.52 3.51 -9.09
N GLY A 32 2.13 2.66 -8.26
CA GLY A 32 3.52 2.83 -7.80
C GLY A 32 4.54 2.77 -8.95
N LEU A 33 4.36 1.84 -9.90
CA LEU A 33 5.20 1.77 -11.10
C LEU A 33 5.07 3.01 -11.97
N LEU A 34 3.84 3.47 -12.21
CA LEU A 34 3.60 4.70 -12.98
C LEU A 34 4.26 5.90 -12.31
N ALA A 35 4.13 6.03 -10.99
CA ALA A 35 4.78 7.11 -10.24
C ALA A 35 6.32 7.05 -10.33
N PHE A 36 6.89 5.84 -10.27
CA PHE A 36 8.33 5.63 -10.43
C PHE A 36 8.84 6.05 -11.82
N PHE A 37 8.18 5.61 -12.89
CA PHE A 37 8.57 5.99 -14.24
C PHE A 37 8.37 7.49 -14.51
N ALA A 38 7.26 8.06 -14.04
CA ALA A 38 7.01 9.50 -14.14
C ALA A 38 8.11 10.30 -13.42
N ALA A 39 8.51 9.88 -12.22
CA ALA A 39 9.59 10.53 -11.47
C ALA A 39 10.94 10.48 -12.19
N ALA A 40 11.24 9.36 -12.85
CA ALA A 40 12.45 9.21 -13.64
C ALA A 40 12.44 10.10 -14.89
N ILE A 41 11.31 10.15 -15.62
CA ILE A 41 11.17 10.95 -16.84
C ILE A 41 11.22 12.45 -16.52
N LEU A 42 10.55 12.88 -15.44
CA LEU A 42 10.49 14.29 -15.03
C LEU A 42 11.72 14.77 -14.26
N ARG A 43 12.76 13.92 -14.13
CA ARG A 43 14.01 14.23 -13.42
C ARG A 43 13.74 14.79 -12.01
N CYS A 44 12.93 14.08 -11.25
CA CYS A 44 12.65 14.44 -9.86
C CYS A 44 13.94 14.52 -9.02
N SER A 45 13.99 15.52 -8.15
CA SER A 45 15.02 15.71 -7.14
C SER A 45 14.98 14.61 -6.08
N VAL A 46 16.05 14.49 -5.30
CA VAL A 46 16.17 13.48 -4.23
C VAL A 46 15.01 13.59 -3.22
N TRP A 47 14.59 14.81 -2.88
CA TRP A 47 13.47 15.02 -1.95
C TRP A 47 12.13 14.54 -2.52
N GLU A 48 11.88 14.78 -3.80
CA GLU A 48 10.67 14.31 -4.48
C GLU A 48 10.65 12.77 -4.57
N TRP A 49 11.81 12.15 -4.82
CA TRP A 49 11.95 10.69 -4.77
C TRP A 49 11.64 10.12 -3.37
N LEU A 50 12.12 10.76 -2.30
CA LEU A 50 11.82 10.33 -0.94
C LEU A 50 10.31 10.38 -0.65
N TRP A 51 9.61 11.42 -1.09
CA TRP A 51 8.15 11.51 -0.95
C TRP A 51 7.41 10.43 -1.75
N ILE A 52 7.84 10.16 -2.98
CA ILE A 52 7.22 9.09 -3.79
C ILE A 52 7.45 7.72 -3.14
N LEU A 53 8.67 7.42 -2.70
CA LEU A 53 8.99 6.18 -2.00
C LEU A 53 8.20 6.05 -0.68
N LEU A 54 8.05 7.15 0.07
CA LEU A 54 7.22 7.19 1.27
C LEU A 54 5.75 6.86 0.95
N CYS A 55 5.18 7.48 -0.08
CA CYS A 55 3.80 7.23 -0.50
C CYS A 55 3.59 5.75 -0.87
N VAL A 56 4.47 5.19 -1.71
CA VAL A 56 4.39 3.77 -2.10
C VAL A 56 4.50 2.85 -0.89
N THR A 57 5.44 3.14 0.02
CA THR A 57 5.64 2.34 1.23
C THR A 57 4.44 2.40 2.16
N LEU A 58 3.87 3.58 2.39
CA LEU A 58 2.69 3.76 3.24
C LEU A 58 1.48 3.02 2.69
N VAL A 59 1.25 3.09 1.37
CA VAL A 59 0.15 2.37 0.71
C VAL A 59 0.29 0.86 0.94
N ILE A 60 1.48 0.30 0.70
CA ILE A 60 1.74 -1.14 0.92
C ILE A 60 1.52 -1.52 2.38
N VAL A 61 1.98 -0.69 3.32
CA VAL A 61 1.80 -0.93 4.76
C VAL A 61 0.32 -0.90 5.15
N ALA A 62 -0.43 0.11 4.69
CA ALA A 62 -1.85 0.24 4.98
C ALA A 62 -2.64 -0.96 4.43
N GLU A 63 -2.36 -1.36 3.20
CA GLU A 63 -2.99 -2.50 2.56
C GLU A 63 -2.65 -3.83 3.26
N THR A 64 -1.39 -3.98 3.70
CA THR A 64 -0.95 -5.12 4.53
C THR A 64 -1.79 -5.19 5.82
N PHE A 65 -1.96 -4.07 6.51
CA PHE A 65 -2.79 -4.02 7.71
C PHE A 65 -4.25 -4.32 7.42
N ASN A 66 -4.82 -3.79 6.33
CA ASN A 66 -6.19 -4.12 5.91
C ASN A 66 -6.34 -5.64 5.73
N SER A 67 -5.46 -6.25 4.96
CA SER A 67 -5.41 -7.69 4.71
C SER A 67 -5.21 -8.54 5.98
N CYS A 68 -4.47 -8.04 6.96
CA CYS A 68 -4.31 -8.69 8.27
C CYS A 68 -5.60 -8.61 9.09
N ILE A 69 -6.22 -7.43 9.16
CA ILE A 69 -7.47 -7.20 9.90
C ILE A 69 -8.60 -8.04 9.30
N GLU A 70 -8.77 -8.02 7.98
CA GLU A 70 -9.77 -8.84 7.28
C GLU A 70 -9.63 -10.32 7.64
N ARG A 71 -8.41 -10.87 7.57
CA ARG A 71 -8.15 -12.28 7.93
C ARG A 71 -8.38 -12.60 9.40
N CYS A 72 -8.02 -11.70 10.31
CA CYS A 72 -8.32 -11.87 11.73
C CYS A 72 -9.83 -11.86 11.97
N VAL A 73 -10.56 -10.94 11.34
CA VAL A 73 -12.03 -10.85 11.46
C VAL A 73 -12.70 -12.08 10.85
N ASP A 74 -12.25 -12.55 9.68
CA ASP A 74 -12.75 -13.78 9.04
C ASP A 74 -12.49 -15.04 9.87
N TYR A 75 -11.37 -15.06 10.60
CA TYR A 75 -11.05 -16.16 11.50
C TYR A 75 -11.93 -16.16 12.76
N ILE A 76 -12.25 -14.98 13.30
CA ILE A 76 -13.02 -14.86 14.55
C ILE A 76 -14.54 -14.93 14.30
N SER A 77 -15.03 -14.37 13.19
CA SER A 77 -16.46 -14.23 12.86
C SER A 77 -16.85 -15.16 11.72
N LEU A 78 -17.32 -16.36 12.07
CA LEU A 78 -17.78 -17.37 11.09
C LEU A 78 -19.17 -17.05 10.51
N GLU A 79 -19.98 -16.25 11.22
CA GLU A 79 -21.28 -15.77 10.77
C GLU A 79 -21.21 -14.29 10.36
N ARG A 80 -22.19 -13.82 9.59
CA ARG A 80 -22.32 -12.41 9.19
C ARG A 80 -22.71 -11.55 10.40
N ASP A 81 -21.72 -11.08 11.14
CA ASP A 81 -21.88 -10.09 12.20
C ASP A 81 -21.72 -8.65 11.63
N PRO A 82 -22.70 -7.75 11.81
CA PRO A 82 -22.58 -6.34 11.39
C PRO A 82 -21.34 -5.63 11.94
N ARG A 83 -20.87 -6.01 13.13
CA ARG A 83 -19.65 -5.45 13.75
C ARG A 83 -18.39 -5.87 12.99
N ALA A 84 -18.35 -7.10 12.49
CA ALA A 84 -17.26 -7.58 11.64
C ALA A 84 -17.21 -6.79 10.32
N GLY A 85 -18.38 -6.44 9.76
CA GLY A 85 -18.48 -5.53 8.62
C GLY A 85 -17.85 -4.17 8.91
N LEU A 86 -18.27 -3.52 10.00
CA LEU A 86 -17.75 -2.20 10.39
C LEU A 86 -16.22 -2.18 10.55
N ILE A 87 -15.64 -3.21 11.17
CA ILE A 87 -14.18 -3.30 11.35
C ILE A 87 -13.46 -3.36 9.99
N LYS A 88 -13.98 -4.14 9.04
CA LYS A 88 -13.42 -4.23 7.68
C LYS A 88 -13.58 -2.91 6.93
N ASP A 89 -14.73 -2.25 7.06
CA ASP A 89 -14.96 -0.94 6.44
C ASP A 89 -13.98 0.12 6.96
N MET A 90 -13.70 0.11 8.28
CA MET A 90 -12.70 1.00 8.89
C MET A 90 -11.28 0.71 8.39
N ALA A 91 -10.93 -0.57 8.21
CA ALA A 91 -9.62 -0.96 7.70
C ALA A 91 -9.45 -0.54 6.22
N ALA A 92 -10.47 -0.70 5.40
CA ALA A 92 -10.50 -0.22 4.02
C ALA A 92 -10.45 1.33 3.94
N ALA A 93 -11.14 2.02 4.87
CA ALA A 93 -11.09 3.48 4.96
C ALA A 93 -9.67 4.00 5.26
N ALA A 94 -8.90 3.29 6.09
CA ALA A 94 -7.50 3.65 6.36
C ALA A 94 -6.64 3.57 5.10
N VAL A 95 -6.81 2.54 4.27
CA VAL A 95 -6.16 2.43 2.95
C VAL A 95 -6.55 3.61 2.06
N MET A 96 -7.85 3.94 1.99
CA MET A 96 -8.34 5.05 1.18
C MET A 96 -7.69 6.39 1.55
N ILE A 97 -7.54 6.68 2.84
CA ILE A 97 -6.90 7.91 3.34
C ILE A 97 -5.43 7.98 2.86
N VAL A 98 -4.69 6.86 2.97
CA VAL A 98 -3.29 6.79 2.54
C VAL A 98 -3.16 6.93 1.02
N CYS A 99 -4.04 6.29 0.25
CA CYS A 99 -4.12 6.46 -1.20
C CYS A 99 -4.43 7.91 -1.60
N GLY A 100 -5.32 8.60 -0.87
CA GLY A 100 -5.61 10.01 -1.08
C GLY A 100 -4.39 10.90 -0.85
N PHE A 101 -3.64 10.66 0.24
CA PHE A 101 -2.37 11.36 0.49
C PHE A 101 -1.34 11.12 -0.62
N ALA A 102 -1.19 9.87 -1.07
CA ALA A 102 -0.30 9.53 -2.17
C ALA A 102 -0.68 10.22 -3.49
N PHE A 103 -1.99 10.28 -3.79
CA PHE A 103 -2.51 10.95 -4.98
C PHE A 103 -2.24 12.46 -4.96
N VAL A 104 -2.53 13.14 -3.84
CA VAL A 104 -2.25 14.57 -3.69
C VAL A 104 -0.75 14.84 -3.79
N SER A 105 0.08 14.01 -3.16
CA SER A 105 1.55 14.14 -3.23
C SER A 105 2.06 13.99 -4.67
N ALA A 106 1.51 13.04 -5.43
CA ALA A 106 1.86 12.86 -6.84
C ALA A 106 1.50 14.09 -7.68
N ILE A 107 0.32 14.69 -7.47
CA ILE A 107 -0.09 15.94 -8.14
C ILE A 107 0.89 17.08 -7.80
N VAL A 108 1.16 17.30 -6.52
CA VAL A 108 2.04 18.39 -6.05
C VAL A 108 3.44 18.28 -6.63
N ILE A 109 3.97 17.07 -6.76
CA ILE A 109 5.32 16.83 -7.30
C ILE A 109 5.35 16.88 -8.83
N MET A 110 4.38 16.25 -9.50
CA MET A 110 4.46 16.02 -10.94
C MET A 110 3.85 17.15 -11.78
N VAL A 111 2.76 17.79 -11.33
CA VAL A 111 2.08 18.83 -12.11
C VAL A 111 2.98 20.03 -12.41
N PRO A 112 3.74 20.59 -11.46
CA PRO A 112 4.64 21.71 -11.75
C PRO A 112 5.69 21.38 -12.82
N LYS A 113 6.18 20.13 -12.85
CA LYS A 113 7.17 19.65 -13.84
C LYS A 113 6.59 19.34 -15.22
N LEU A 114 5.27 19.27 -15.34
CA LEU A 114 4.58 19.06 -16.62
C LEU A 114 4.21 20.39 -17.29
N ILE A 115 4.04 21.46 -16.50
CA ILE A 115 3.55 22.76 -16.96
C ILE A 115 4.69 23.79 -17.09
N GLY A 116 5.86 23.52 -16.51
CA GLY A 116 7.09 24.33 -16.64
C GLY A 116 8.31 23.47 -16.84
#